data_AF-A0A388K4P1-F1
#
_entry.id   AF-A0A388K4P1-F1
#
_cell.length_a   1.000
_cell.length_b   1.000
_cell.length_c   1.000
_cell.angle_alpha   90.00
_cell.angle_beta   90.00
_cell.angle_gamma   90.00
#
_symmetry.space_group_name_H-M   'P 1'
#
loop_
_entity.id
_entity.type
_entity.pdbx_description
1 polymer ?
#
loop_
_entity_poly.entity_id
_entity_poly.type
_entity_poly.pdbx_seq_one_letter_code
_entity_poly.pdbx_strand_id
1 'polypeptide(L)'
;MGSPGFSHSHMATVIAYAIIVLIASGRAQARVLRSVEEAPASPTISLADVYRACESFTGVCNNSAACVAAISKYRNDVYGVADHCDCANAIGYDLVNAYSAISPAVTYISNCMPDCLFGEACPFVSMMIALLSNGGGRGAMAGPNNTAFTGVGLVKLNIETSQVLFNLTSAGLTDDVLKAGMEVTIKRGTPMDDGEVVLTLSTATPGVVAGSVKVPDFQAAKDISYSPEEYYLEVRPKQSRAGNLRGTLGATAALMAKVSSIGCAPPSSSDSGELTGLTGMVSIVADSFRVCYKLGGIANNTEKGASVNSGEMCSGDSSVVFPLFGGAGSAEPQMSGCGTPPRSSIFDLLASPSAAFASLNVTSNCSASPVVTLKGGFASKVELTTTLEKKNVGAVLAGAEEESEDEQEDRERGDTKIDLVIGEGYGCYSFTPGKDFQDATTVYLREGKENTQGDVLAMLFSGEVPPPKTGCVALDNDIIAAMAINPASYYVTMNTLQSPTGAGRGQLHYA
;
A
#
# COMPACT_ATOMS: atom_id res chain seq x y z
N MET A 1 13.99 -75.18 5.36
CA MET A 1 14.99 -75.41 4.28
C MET A 1 14.91 -74.25 3.31
N GLY A 2 16.04 -73.58 3.03
CA GLY A 2 16.19 -72.65 1.89
C GLY A 2 16.17 -71.15 2.23
N SER A 3 17.31 -70.59 2.63
CA SER A 3 17.57 -69.14 2.58
C SER A 3 18.33 -68.80 1.28
N PRO A 4 18.01 -67.72 0.55
CA PRO A 4 18.78 -67.33 -0.63
C PRO A 4 19.98 -66.48 -0.23
N GLY A 5 21.16 -66.88 -0.71
CA GLY A 5 22.42 -66.17 -0.53
C GLY A 5 22.55 -65.00 -1.50
N PHE A 6 22.78 -63.80 -0.97
CA PHE A 6 23.18 -62.62 -1.75
C PHE A 6 24.68 -62.68 -2.05
N SER A 7 25.01 -62.77 -3.34
CA SER A 7 26.38 -62.76 -3.87
C SER A 7 27.03 -61.38 -3.71
N HIS A 8 28.14 -61.33 -2.98
CA HIS A 8 28.96 -60.14 -2.72
C HIS A 8 29.76 -59.63 -3.95
N SER A 9 29.56 -60.23 -5.13
CA SER A 9 30.37 -59.93 -6.33
C SER A 9 29.97 -58.63 -7.05
N HIS A 10 28.79 -58.06 -6.80
CA HIS A 10 28.31 -56.88 -7.55
C HIS A 10 28.63 -55.54 -6.89
N MET A 11 28.93 -55.51 -5.59
CA MET A 11 29.16 -54.24 -4.88
C MET A 11 30.58 -53.68 -5.12
N ALA A 12 31.56 -54.55 -5.33
CA ALA A 12 32.95 -54.14 -5.60
C ALA A 12 33.11 -53.42 -6.95
N THR A 13 32.36 -53.83 -7.98
CA THR A 13 32.45 -53.27 -9.33
C THR A 13 31.83 -51.88 -9.41
N VAL A 14 30.77 -51.62 -8.64
CA VAL A 14 30.11 -50.30 -8.58
C VAL A 14 30.98 -49.27 -7.87
N ILE A 15 31.69 -49.67 -6.80
CA ILE A 15 32.60 -48.80 -6.06
C ILE A 15 33.84 -48.45 -6.92
N ALA A 16 34.36 -49.40 -7.71
CA ALA A 16 35.48 -49.15 -8.61
C ALA A 16 35.13 -48.13 -9.72
N TYR A 17 33.92 -48.19 -10.28
CA TYR A 17 33.48 -47.24 -11.30
C TYR A 17 33.24 -45.83 -10.72
N ALA A 18 32.71 -45.71 -9.50
CA ALA A 18 32.50 -44.41 -8.85
C ALA A 18 33.84 -43.69 -8.55
N ILE A 19 34.88 -44.42 -8.15
CA ILE A 19 36.21 -43.85 -7.86
C ILE A 19 36.91 -43.39 -9.13
N ILE A 20 36.76 -44.12 -10.25
CA ILE A 20 37.35 -43.73 -11.54
C ILE A 20 36.69 -42.46 -12.10
N VAL A 21 35.37 -42.30 -11.93
CA VAL A 21 34.65 -41.08 -12.34
C VAL A 21 35.05 -39.87 -11.49
N LEU A 22 35.29 -40.06 -10.18
CA LEU A 22 35.75 -38.99 -9.28
C LEU A 22 37.21 -38.56 -9.54
N ILE A 23 38.09 -39.47 -9.95
CA ILE A 23 39.49 -39.12 -10.30
C ILE A 23 39.56 -38.45 -11.69
N ALA A 24 38.66 -38.79 -12.60
CA ALA A 24 38.56 -38.16 -13.91
C ALA A 24 37.99 -36.72 -13.84
N SER A 25 37.01 -36.46 -12.97
CA SER A 25 36.45 -35.11 -12.77
C SER A 25 37.40 -34.16 -12.02
N GLY A 26 38.21 -34.68 -11.09
CA GLY A 26 39.23 -33.89 -10.39
C GLY A 26 40.40 -33.43 -11.27
N ARG A 27 40.74 -34.16 -12.35
CA ARG A 27 41.82 -33.77 -13.28
C ARG A 27 41.39 -32.81 -14.39
N ALA A 28 40.09 -32.72 -14.69
CA ALA A 28 39.57 -31.75 -15.66
C ALA A 28 39.50 -30.33 -15.09
N GLN A 29 39.31 -30.17 -13.77
CA GLN A 29 39.26 -28.85 -13.12
C GLN A 29 40.64 -28.27 -12.75
N ALA A 30 41.69 -29.10 -12.68
CA ALA A 30 43.03 -28.65 -12.31
C ALA A 30 43.87 -28.09 -13.48
N ARG A 31 43.37 -28.10 -14.73
CA ARG A 31 44.13 -27.69 -15.93
C ARG A 31 43.72 -26.35 -16.55
N VAL A 32 42.72 -25.66 -15.99
CA VAL A 32 42.27 -24.33 -16.46
C VAL A 32 42.74 -23.20 -15.53
N LEU A 33 43.39 -23.51 -14.41
CA LEU A 33 43.95 -22.53 -13.48
C LEU A 33 45.48 -22.52 -13.56
N ARG A 34 46.04 -22.01 -14.66
CA ARG A 34 47.42 -21.50 -14.67
C ARG A 34 47.64 -20.52 -15.82
N SER A 35 48.10 -19.34 -15.45
CA SER A 35 48.44 -18.16 -16.28
C SER A 35 47.28 -17.20 -16.52
N VAL A 36 46.76 -16.59 -15.44
CA VAL A 36 46.39 -15.17 -15.49
C VAL A 36 47.61 -14.43 -14.97
N GLU A 37 48.42 -13.95 -15.91
CA GLU A 37 49.46 -12.96 -15.68
C GLU A 37 48.79 -11.73 -15.07
N GLU A 38 49.36 -11.17 -14.00
CA GLU A 38 48.82 -10.00 -13.30
C GLU A 38 48.60 -8.84 -14.28
N ALA A 39 47.35 -8.68 -14.72
CA ALA A 39 46.92 -7.45 -15.35
C ALA A 39 47.12 -6.33 -14.31
N PRO A 40 47.72 -5.19 -14.69
CA PRO A 40 47.88 -4.07 -13.77
C PRO A 40 46.51 -3.74 -13.18
N ALA A 41 46.45 -3.58 -11.85
CA ALA A 41 45.22 -3.25 -11.15
C ALA A 41 44.54 -2.07 -11.87
N SER A 42 43.37 -2.34 -12.46
CA SER A 42 42.58 -1.30 -13.10
C SER A 42 42.37 -0.18 -12.08
N PRO A 43 42.57 1.09 -12.46
CA PRO A 43 42.34 2.20 -11.54
C PRO A 43 40.92 2.05 -10.97
N THR A 44 40.81 2.11 -9.65
CA THR A 44 39.52 2.14 -8.95
C THR A 44 38.79 3.42 -9.33
N ILE A 45 38.00 3.36 -10.41
CA ILE A 45 37.09 4.42 -10.82
C ILE A 45 35.98 4.48 -9.77
N SER A 46 35.91 5.58 -9.03
CA SER A 46 34.86 5.84 -8.04
C SER A 46 33.52 6.16 -8.71
N LEU A 47 32.40 6.04 -7.99
CA LEU A 47 31.08 6.45 -8.50
C LEU A 47 31.06 7.93 -8.92
N ALA A 48 31.87 8.77 -8.26
CA ALA A 48 32.03 10.19 -8.59
C ALA A 48 32.83 10.41 -9.90
N ASP A 49 33.69 9.48 -10.30
CA ASP A 49 34.40 9.53 -11.59
C ASP A 49 33.49 9.08 -12.73
N VAL A 50 32.62 8.09 -12.47
CA VAL A 50 31.56 7.69 -13.40
C VAL A 50 30.60 8.85 -13.66
N TYR A 51 30.18 9.55 -12.61
CA TYR A 51 29.28 10.69 -12.73
C TYR A 51 29.90 11.83 -13.57
N ARG A 52 31.15 12.22 -13.29
CA ARG A 52 31.87 13.24 -14.09
C ARG A 52 32.04 12.83 -15.56
N ALA A 53 32.22 11.54 -15.85
CA ALA A 53 32.31 11.04 -17.21
C ALA A 53 30.97 11.11 -17.95
N CYS A 54 29.84 10.89 -17.26
CA CYS A 54 28.50 11.05 -17.83
C CYS A 54 28.11 12.53 -17.99
N GLU A 55 28.40 13.38 -17.01
CA GLU A 55 28.09 14.82 -17.02
C GLU A 55 28.81 15.58 -18.14
N SER A 56 30.03 15.15 -18.49
CA SER A 56 30.81 15.73 -19.60
C SER A 56 30.47 15.16 -20.98
N PHE A 57 29.56 14.17 -21.07
CA PHE A 57 29.24 13.49 -22.31
C PHE A 57 28.04 14.13 -23.03
N THR A 58 28.29 14.72 -24.21
CA THR A 58 27.27 15.44 -25.00
C THR A 58 26.60 14.61 -26.11
N GLY A 59 26.74 13.28 -26.07
CA GLY A 59 26.20 12.34 -27.07
C GLY A 59 25.06 11.45 -26.57
N VAL A 60 24.53 10.58 -27.44
CA VAL A 60 23.55 9.55 -27.05
C VAL A 60 24.28 8.42 -26.30
N CYS A 61 23.94 8.20 -25.02
CA CYS A 61 24.73 7.33 -24.12
C CYS A 61 24.82 5.86 -24.57
N ASN A 62 23.89 5.38 -25.40
CA ASN A 62 23.90 4.02 -25.94
C ASN A 62 25.03 3.75 -26.95
N ASN A 63 25.71 4.78 -27.44
CA ASN A 63 26.76 4.64 -28.47
C ASN A 63 28.20 4.78 -27.91
N SER A 64 28.36 5.06 -26.61
CA SER A 64 29.67 5.20 -25.97
C SER A 64 30.00 3.95 -25.17
N ALA A 65 31.07 3.24 -25.56
CA ALA A 65 31.58 2.09 -24.82
C ALA A 65 31.92 2.44 -23.36
N ALA A 66 32.33 3.69 -23.08
CA ALA A 66 32.61 4.16 -21.74
C ALA A 66 31.32 4.38 -20.91
N CYS A 67 30.27 4.96 -21.50
CA CYS A 67 28.97 5.11 -20.82
C CYS A 67 28.34 3.74 -20.54
N VAL A 68 28.36 2.84 -21.54
CA VAL A 68 27.86 1.46 -21.38
C VAL A 68 28.64 0.70 -20.31
N ALA A 69 29.97 0.77 -20.30
CA ALA A 69 30.79 0.12 -19.26
C ALA A 69 30.53 0.69 -17.86
N ALA A 70 30.30 1.99 -17.75
CA ALA A 70 29.99 2.64 -16.48
C ALA A 70 28.59 2.28 -15.96
N ILE A 71 27.59 2.22 -16.84
CA ILE A 71 26.23 1.74 -16.51
C ILE A 71 26.26 0.27 -16.11
N SER A 72 26.98 -0.59 -16.85
CA SER A 72 27.11 -2.00 -16.52
C SER A 72 27.84 -2.20 -15.18
N LYS A 73 28.89 -1.42 -14.90
CA LYS A 73 29.56 -1.46 -13.60
C LYS A 73 28.63 -1.00 -12.47
N TYR A 74 27.91 0.11 -12.64
CA TYR A 74 26.91 0.56 -11.67
C TYR A 74 25.84 -0.51 -11.42
N ARG A 75 25.36 -1.16 -12.49
CA ARG A 75 24.39 -2.25 -12.38
C ARG A 75 24.94 -3.44 -11.59
N ASN A 76 26.18 -3.83 -11.86
CA ASN A 76 26.84 -4.91 -11.14
C ASN A 76 27.09 -4.57 -9.67
N ASP A 77 27.58 -3.36 -9.39
CA ASP A 77 27.96 -2.95 -8.05
C ASP A 77 26.73 -2.65 -7.16
N VAL A 78 25.63 -2.15 -7.74
CA VAL A 78 24.42 -1.77 -6.98
C VAL A 78 23.36 -2.87 -6.93
N TYR A 79 23.20 -3.64 -8.02
CA TYR A 79 22.18 -4.68 -8.13
C TYR A 79 22.75 -6.10 -8.08
N GLY A 80 24.07 -6.30 -8.22
CA GLY A 80 24.68 -7.63 -8.12
C GLY A 80 24.35 -8.57 -9.29
N VAL A 81 23.88 -8.05 -10.44
CA VAL A 81 23.42 -8.87 -11.58
C VAL A 81 24.24 -8.55 -12.84
N ALA A 82 25.02 -9.52 -13.32
CA ALA A 82 26.05 -9.34 -14.34
C ALA A 82 25.55 -9.30 -15.80
N ASP A 83 24.37 -9.83 -16.10
CA ASP A 83 23.90 -9.97 -17.49
C ASP A 83 22.37 -9.88 -17.57
N HIS A 84 21.84 -8.90 -18.32
CA HIS A 84 20.67 -9.04 -19.20
C HIS A 84 20.55 -7.86 -20.18
N CYS A 85 20.27 -8.20 -21.45
CA CYS A 85 20.05 -7.31 -22.59
C CYS A 85 18.64 -6.68 -22.60
N ASP A 86 18.54 -5.46 -23.14
CA ASP A 86 17.41 -4.91 -23.95
C ASP A 86 15.94 -5.06 -23.50
N CYS A 87 15.65 -4.97 -22.20
CA CYS A 87 14.26 -5.03 -21.70
C CYS A 87 13.45 -3.72 -21.78
N ALA A 88 13.98 -2.60 -22.28
CA ALA A 88 13.29 -1.30 -22.12
C ALA A 88 12.21 -1.01 -23.20
N ASN A 89 12.38 -1.46 -24.46
CA ASN A 89 11.53 -0.97 -25.56
C ASN A 89 10.53 -1.98 -26.13
N ALA A 90 10.74 -3.30 -25.99
CA ALA A 90 9.80 -4.31 -26.49
C ALA A 90 8.87 -4.85 -25.39
N ILE A 91 9.37 -4.98 -24.15
CA ILE A 91 8.60 -5.49 -23.01
C ILE A 91 7.49 -4.53 -22.62
N GLY A 92 7.71 -3.21 -22.68
CA GLY A 92 6.67 -2.23 -22.36
C GLY A 92 5.46 -2.28 -23.31
N TYR A 93 5.65 -2.62 -24.58
CA TYR A 93 4.57 -2.66 -25.56
C TYR A 93 3.85 -4.03 -25.59
N ASP A 94 4.59 -5.12 -25.41
CA ASP A 94 4.01 -6.46 -25.41
C ASP A 94 3.43 -6.88 -24.05
N LEU A 95 3.98 -6.45 -22.90
CA LEU A 95 3.36 -6.74 -21.58
C LEU A 95 2.07 -5.95 -21.35
N VAL A 96 1.98 -4.71 -21.80
CA VAL A 96 0.76 -3.88 -21.68
C VAL A 96 -0.38 -4.48 -22.50
N ASN A 97 -0.07 -5.15 -23.62
CA ASN A 97 -1.05 -5.84 -24.44
C ASN A 97 -1.29 -7.31 -24.02
N ALA A 98 -0.33 -7.96 -23.34
CA ALA A 98 -0.45 -9.37 -22.93
C ALA A 98 -1.01 -9.58 -21.51
N TYR A 99 -0.90 -8.60 -20.60
CA TYR A 99 -1.30 -8.76 -19.19
C TYR A 99 -2.02 -7.52 -18.65
N SER A 100 -3.32 -7.42 -18.92
CA SER A 100 -4.18 -6.32 -18.42
C SER A 100 -4.50 -6.36 -16.91
N ALA A 101 -3.87 -7.27 -16.14
CA ALA A 101 -4.26 -7.57 -14.76
C ALA A 101 -3.08 -7.68 -13.75
N ILE A 102 -1.89 -7.17 -14.06
CA ILE A 102 -0.74 -7.18 -13.12
C ILE A 102 -0.31 -5.75 -12.77
N SER A 103 -0.89 -5.22 -11.69
CA SER A 103 -0.36 -4.17 -10.79
C SER A 103 0.61 -4.85 -9.80
N PRO A 104 1.69 -4.26 -9.21
CA PRO A 104 2.20 -2.88 -9.19
C PRO A 104 3.69 -2.73 -9.58
N ALA A 105 4.40 -3.81 -9.96
CA ALA A 105 5.83 -3.77 -10.30
C ALA A 105 6.14 -2.94 -11.56
N VAL A 106 5.17 -2.83 -12.47
CA VAL A 106 5.28 -2.04 -13.70
C VAL A 106 5.13 -0.54 -13.41
N THR A 107 4.45 -0.15 -12.33
CA THR A 107 4.31 1.26 -11.91
C THR A 107 5.63 1.82 -11.36
N TYR A 108 6.45 0.98 -10.72
CA TYR A 108 7.78 1.40 -10.24
C TYR A 108 8.73 1.72 -11.40
N ILE A 109 8.61 0.99 -12.52
CA ILE A 109 9.42 1.24 -13.73
C ILE A 109 8.82 2.39 -14.56
N SER A 110 7.50 2.55 -14.62
CA SER A 110 6.83 3.66 -15.33
C SER A 110 7.05 5.03 -14.67
N ASN A 111 7.24 5.09 -13.34
CA ASN A 111 7.60 6.33 -12.66
C ASN A 111 9.08 6.74 -12.89
N CYS A 112 9.86 5.93 -13.61
CA CYS A 112 11.23 6.27 -13.98
C CYS A 112 11.36 6.99 -15.34
N MET A 113 10.30 7.13 -16.14
CA MET A 113 10.42 7.73 -17.49
C MET A 113 9.13 8.42 -17.96
N PRO A 114 9.08 9.76 -17.89
CA PRO A 114 8.78 10.50 -19.13
C PRO A 114 9.93 11.39 -19.61
N ASP A 115 10.77 11.90 -18.71
CA ASP A 115 11.79 12.91 -19.06
C ASP A 115 13.20 12.35 -19.28
N CYS A 116 13.41 11.05 -19.01
CA CYS A 116 14.71 10.39 -19.21
C CYS A 116 15.07 10.15 -20.70
N LEU A 117 14.22 10.61 -21.63
CA LEU A 117 14.48 10.57 -23.09
C LEU A 117 15.33 11.75 -23.60
N PHE A 118 15.61 12.76 -22.77
CA PHE A 118 16.41 13.93 -23.16
C PHE A 118 17.46 14.31 -22.12
N GLY A 119 18.48 13.45 -21.94
CA GLY A 119 19.84 13.91 -21.65
C GLY A 119 20.14 14.64 -20.33
N GLU A 120 19.24 14.70 -19.36
CA GLU A 120 19.55 15.19 -18.01
C GLU A 120 19.10 14.16 -16.96
N ALA A 121 19.90 14.01 -15.89
CA ALA A 121 19.90 12.88 -14.96
C ALA A 121 18.52 12.41 -14.50
N CYS A 122 18.34 11.08 -14.39
CA CYS A 122 17.26 10.49 -13.60
C CYS A 122 17.75 10.31 -12.16
N PRO A 123 17.54 11.26 -11.24
CA PRO A 123 17.76 10.98 -9.84
C PRO A 123 16.64 10.04 -9.38
N PHE A 124 17.02 8.88 -8.84
CA PHE A 124 16.11 8.03 -8.07
C PHE A 124 15.64 8.81 -6.85
N VAL A 125 14.63 9.64 -7.06
CA VAL A 125 13.94 10.38 -6.03
C VAL A 125 12.70 9.58 -5.69
N SER A 126 12.78 8.77 -4.63
CA SER A 126 11.57 8.25 -4.02
C SER A 126 10.94 9.37 -3.20
N MET A 127 9.76 9.83 -3.63
CA MET A 127 8.90 10.68 -2.80
C MET A 127 7.89 9.79 -2.13
N MET A 128 7.92 9.80 -0.80
CA MET A 128 6.97 9.11 0.05
C MET A 128 6.11 10.11 0.80
N ILE A 129 4.90 9.70 1.08
CA ILE A 129 3.88 10.41 1.82
C ILE A 129 3.57 9.56 3.06
N ALA A 130 3.44 10.21 4.21
CA ALA A 130 2.91 9.61 5.42
C ALA A 130 1.72 10.45 5.90
N LEU A 131 0.52 9.88 5.94
CA LEU A 131 -0.58 10.48 6.67
C LEU A 131 -0.37 10.29 8.16
N LEU A 132 -0.01 11.39 8.80
CA LEU A 132 0.20 11.48 10.23
C LEU A 132 -1.15 11.52 10.93
N SER A 133 -1.37 10.56 11.82
CA SER A 133 -2.49 10.61 12.76
C SER A 133 -1.99 10.35 14.16
N ASN A 134 -2.83 10.64 15.16
CA ASN A 134 -2.65 10.03 16.47
C ASN A 134 -2.90 8.52 16.36
N GLY A 135 -1.84 7.77 16.07
CA GLY A 135 -1.87 6.32 16.08
C GLY A 135 -2.38 5.84 17.44
N GLY A 136 -3.38 4.96 17.43
CA GLY A 136 -4.10 4.44 18.60
C GLY A 136 -3.28 3.57 19.55
N GLY A 137 -1.97 3.76 19.63
CA GLY A 137 -1.15 3.20 20.70
C GLY A 137 -1.45 3.87 22.06
N ARG A 138 -0.91 3.30 23.15
CA ARG A 138 -0.95 3.90 24.51
C ARG A 138 -0.26 5.27 24.49
N GLY A 139 -1.01 6.33 24.17
CA GLY A 139 -0.47 7.69 24.05
C GLY A 139 -1.09 8.56 22.96
N ALA A 140 -2.11 8.09 22.22
CA ALA A 140 -2.88 8.94 21.31
C ALA A 140 -3.30 10.24 22.01
N MET A 141 -2.99 11.41 21.43
CA MET A 141 -3.54 12.68 21.93
C MET A 141 -5.05 12.66 21.75
N ALA A 142 -5.77 12.26 22.79
CA ALA A 142 -7.01 12.91 23.09
C ALA A 142 -6.63 14.33 23.53
N GLY A 143 -6.66 15.29 22.60
CA GLY A 143 -6.85 16.68 23.01
C GLY A 143 -8.10 16.76 23.90
N PRO A 144 -8.29 17.81 24.70
CA PRO A 144 -9.45 17.95 25.57
C PRO A 144 -10.82 17.77 24.86
N ASN A 145 -10.84 17.83 23.52
CA ASN A 145 -12.02 17.66 22.67
C ASN A 145 -11.98 16.42 21.75
N ASN A 146 -11.08 15.46 21.95
CA ASN A 146 -10.98 14.25 21.12
C ASN A 146 -10.77 14.49 19.60
N THR A 147 -10.35 15.70 19.21
CA THR A 147 -10.05 16.03 17.82
C THR A 147 -8.78 15.29 17.41
N ALA A 148 -8.92 14.31 16.52
CA ALA A 148 -7.80 13.59 15.95
C ALA A 148 -6.87 14.59 15.26
N PHE A 149 -5.66 14.78 15.81
CA PHE A 149 -4.61 15.47 15.08
C PHE A 149 -4.32 14.70 13.80
N THR A 150 -4.43 15.38 12.67
CA THR A 150 -4.11 14.85 11.35
C THR A 150 -3.06 15.75 10.69
N GLY A 151 -2.21 15.15 9.87
CA GLY A 151 -1.20 15.85 9.10
C GLY A 151 -0.63 14.97 8.00
N VAL A 152 0.28 15.55 7.23
CA VAL A 152 1.06 14.87 6.19
C VAL A 152 2.52 15.13 6.47
N GLY A 153 3.30 14.06 6.45
CA GLY A 153 4.74 14.15 6.26
C GLY A 153 5.10 13.75 4.84
N LEU A 154 5.82 14.61 4.14
CA LEU A 154 6.48 14.29 2.89
C LEU A 154 7.92 13.94 3.19
N VAL A 155 8.37 12.82 2.67
CA VAL A 155 9.76 12.35 2.79
C VAL A 155 10.28 12.11 1.38
N LYS A 156 11.27 12.90 0.97
CA LYS A 156 11.93 12.80 -0.33
C LYS A 156 13.33 12.25 -0.11
N LEU A 157 13.58 11.03 -0.57
CA LEU A 157 14.91 10.43 -0.58
C LEU A 157 15.64 10.84 -1.84
N ASN A 158 16.77 11.54 -1.69
CA ASN A 158 17.72 11.79 -2.75
C ASN A 158 18.89 10.81 -2.58
N ILE A 159 18.84 9.72 -3.35
CA ILE A 159 19.84 8.65 -3.31
C ILE A 159 21.20 9.16 -3.78
N GLU A 160 21.25 10.07 -4.76
CA GLU A 160 22.49 10.63 -5.31
C GLU A 160 23.26 11.45 -4.28
N THR A 161 22.56 12.32 -3.55
CA THR A 161 23.18 13.15 -2.51
C THR A 161 23.23 12.46 -1.15
N SER A 162 22.65 11.26 -1.04
CA SER A 162 22.40 10.56 0.23
C SER A 162 21.71 11.47 1.24
N GLN A 163 20.71 12.23 0.80
CA GLN A 163 19.95 13.16 1.64
C GLN A 163 18.48 12.76 1.69
N VAL A 164 17.89 12.86 2.87
CA VAL A 164 16.44 12.83 3.06
C VAL A 164 15.98 14.24 3.28
N LEU A 165 15.12 14.74 2.41
CA LEU A 165 14.37 15.96 2.66
C LEU A 165 13.03 15.58 3.26
N PHE A 166 12.57 16.33 4.25
CA PHE A 166 11.24 16.16 4.79
C PHE A 166 10.50 17.49 4.85
N ASN A 167 9.18 17.43 4.74
CA ASN A 167 8.29 18.56 4.90
C ASN A 167 7.00 18.08 5.60
N LEU A 168 6.68 18.67 6.74
CA LEU A 168 5.52 18.36 7.56
C LEU A 168 4.47 19.45 7.36
N THR A 169 3.25 19.05 7.06
CA THR A 169 2.09 19.95 6.97
C THR A 169 0.98 19.36 7.83
N SER A 170 0.46 20.10 8.80
CA SER A 170 -0.64 19.62 9.64
C SER A 170 -1.42 20.82 10.17
N ALA A 171 -2.75 20.74 10.12
CA ALA A 171 -3.62 21.75 10.72
C ALA A 171 -3.44 21.84 12.24
N GLY A 172 -2.92 20.79 12.88
CA GLY A 172 -2.70 20.74 14.32
C GLY A 172 -1.30 21.15 14.78
N LEU A 173 -0.36 21.44 13.89
CA LEU A 173 0.95 21.98 14.27
C LEU A 173 0.83 23.48 14.59
N THR A 174 0.30 23.80 15.77
CA THR A 174 0.16 25.18 16.24
C THR A 174 1.53 25.81 16.50
N ASP A 175 1.58 27.15 16.50
CA ASP A 175 2.79 27.91 16.82
C ASP A 175 3.43 27.48 18.15
N ASP A 176 2.64 27.07 19.13
CA ASP A 176 3.15 26.62 20.43
C ASP A 176 3.84 25.26 20.36
N VAL A 177 3.30 24.32 19.57
CA VAL A 177 3.93 23.02 19.29
C VAL A 177 5.23 23.23 18.52
N LEU A 178 5.20 24.11 17.52
CA LEU A 178 6.39 24.45 16.74
C LEU A 178 7.47 25.10 17.61
N LYS A 179 7.13 26.05 18.49
CA LYS A 179 8.08 26.70 19.42
C LYS A 179 8.67 25.74 20.43
N ALA A 180 7.93 24.71 20.85
CA ALA A 180 8.45 23.68 21.75
C ALA A 180 9.55 22.82 21.09
N GLY A 181 9.54 22.73 19.76
CA GLY A 181 10.43 21.88 18.97
C GLY A 181 9.89 20.47 18.80
N MET A 182 10.24 19.87 17.66
CA MET A 182 9.77 18.54 17.27
C MET A 182 10.95 17.65 16.89
N GLU A 183 10.92 16.44 17.41
CA GLU A 183 11.76 15.35 16.95
C GLU A 183 11.02 14.63 15.82
N VAL A 184 11.70 14.42 14.70
CA VAL A 184 11.15 13.73 13.53
C VAL A 184 12.03 12.53 13.26
N THR A 185 11.45 11.33 13.26
CA THR A 185 12.18 10.07 13.05
C THR A 185 11.45 9.18 12.05
N ILE A 186 12.20 8.41 11.27
CA ILE A 186 11.70 7.26 10.51
C ILE A 186 12.02 6.01 11.34
N LYS A 187 11.00 5.20 11.59
CA LYS A 187 11.10 3.95 12.35
C LYS A 187 10.67 2.76 11.50
N ARG A 188 11.21 1.58 11.79
CA ARG A 188 10.80 0.31 11.16
C ARG A 188 9.63 -0.31 11.94
N GLY A 189 8.60 -0.78 11.25
CA GLY A 189 7.39 -1.39 11.83
C GLY A 189 6.12 -0.61 11.47
N THR A 190 5.06 -0.78 12.27
CA THR A 190 3.80 -0.05 12.06
C THR A 190 3.69 1.18 12.97
N PRO A 191 2.85 2.18 12.63
CA PRO A 191 2.54 3.30 13.52
C PRO A 191 2.04 2.91 14.92
N MET A 192 1.57 1.67 15.10
CA MET A 192 1.05 1.17 16.37
C MET A 192 2.15 0.63 17.29
N ASP A 193 3.30 0.28 16.72
CA ASP A 193 4.44 -0.30 17.44
C ASP A 193 5.47 0.77 17.79
N ASP A 194 6.31 0.53 18.80
CA ASP A 194 7.48 1.38 19.05
C ASP A 194 8.69 0.80 18.32
N GLY A 195 8.72 1.04 17.01
CA GLY A 195 9.72 0.54 16.09
C GLY A 195 11.13 1.08 16.36
N GLU A 196 12.14 0.36 15.85
CA GLU A 196 13.53 0.82 15.87
C GLU A 196 13.68 2.10 15.06
N VAL A 197 14.41 3.09 15.59
CA VAL A 197 14.73 4.34 14.88
C VAL A 197 15.78 4.06 13.81
N VAL A 198 15.36 4.14 12.55
CA VAL A 198 16.22 3.94 11.38
C VAL A 198 16.91 5.24 10.99
N LEU A 199 16.19 6.37 11.09
CA LEU A 199 16.73 7.68 10.75
C LEU A 199 16.13 8.79 11.60
N THR A 200 16.97 9.63 12.20
CA THR A 200 16.54 10.88 12.86
C THR A 200 16.64 12.04 11.88
N LEU A 201 15.49 12.57 11.46
CA LEU A 201 15.36 13.67 10.50
C LEU A 201 15.47 15.06 11.15
N SER A 202 15.10 15.17 12.41
CA SER A 202 15.27 16.40 13.18
C SER A 202 15.40 16.06 14.66
N THR A 203 16.38 16.65 15.32
CA THR A 203 16.40 16.72 16.79
C THR A 203 15.52 17.87 17.22
N ALA A 204 14.73 17.72 18.31
CA ALA A 204 13.72 18.65 18.83
C ALA A 204 14.04 20.17 18.75
N THR A 205 13.99 20.73 17.54
CA THR A 205 14.41 22.09 17.22
C THR A 205 13.15 22.93 16.99
N PRO A 206 13.00 24.06 17.71
CA PRO A 206 11.86 24.95 17.52
C PRO A 206 11.67 25.37 16.06
N GLY A 207 10.44 25.26 15.56
CA GLY A 207 10.03 25.75 14.24
C GLY A 207 10.39 24.86 13.04
N VAL A 208 11.00 23.69 13.25
CA VAL A 208 11.40 22.81 12.14
C VAL A 208 10.22 22.00 11.64
N VAL A 209 9.59 22.46 10.57
CA VAL A 209 8.58 21.72 9.79
C VAL A 209 9.16 21.13 8.50
N ALA A 210 10.33 21.58 8.07
CA ALA A 210 11.02 21.04 6.92
C ALA A 210 12.53 21.04 7.16
N GLY A 211 13.23 20.10 6.54
CA GLY A 211 14.67 19.98 6.70
C GLY A 211 15.30 19.00 5.71
N SER A 212 16.62 18.89 5.78
CA SER A 212 17.39 17.90 5.03
C SER A 212 18.41 17.26 5.96
N VAL A 213 18.47 15.93 5.94
CA VAL A 213 19.42 15.14 6.72
C VAL A 213 20.19 14.23 5.77
N LYS A 214 21.52 14.20 5.94
CA LYS A 214 22.35 13.23 5.25
C LYS A 214 22.17 11.86 5.88
N VAL A 215 21.83 10.86 5.09
CA VAL A 215 21.69 9.48 5.56
C VAL A 215 23.09 8.94 5.84
N PRO A 216 23.36 8.46 7.07
CA PRO A 216 24.66 7.88 7.40
C PRO A 216 24.90 6.54 6.70
N ASP A 217 23.81 5.81 6.40
CA ASP A 217 23.82 4.48 5.79
C ASP A 217 22.98 4.46 4.51
N PHE A 218 23.64 4.27 3.38
CA PHE A 218 22.98 4.13 2.08
C PHE A 218 22.01 2.95 2.04
N GLN A 219 22.29 1.87 2.79
CA GLN A 219 21.43 0.69 2.85
C GLN A 219 20.09 1.02 3.50
N ALA A 220 20.07 1.81 4.58
CA ALA A 220 18.83 2.28 5.19
C ALA A 220 17.96 3.09 4.21
N ALA A 221 18.57 4.00 3.43
CA ALA A 221 17.83 4.75 2.40
C ALA A 221 17.28 3.84 1.30
N LYS A 222 18.06 2.83 0.91
CA LYS A 222 17.68 1.81 -0.06
C LYS A 222 16.47 1.02 0.45
N ASP A 223 16.53 0.49 1.67
CA ASP A 223 15.46 -0.32 2.25
C ASP A 223 14.15 0.48 2.40
N ILE A 224 14.23 1.73 2.88
CA ILE A 224 13.06 2.63 2.95
C ILE A 224 12.46 2.88 1.56
N SER A 225 13.29 3.02 0.52
CA SER A 225 12.82 3.28 -0.85
C SER A 225 12.14 2.08 -1.52
N TYR A 226 12.56 0.85 -1.15
CA TYR A 226 12.05 -0.38 -1.74
C TYR A 226 10.84 -0.96 -1.00
N SER A 227 10.75 -0.72 0.30
CA SER A 227 9.67 -1.23 1.15
C SER A 227 9.16 -0.15 2.11
N PRO A 228 8.70 1.01 1.61
CA PRO A 228 8.28 2.13 2.45
C PRO A 228 7.19 1.74 3.47
N GLU A 229 6.34 0.78 3.13
CA GLU A 229 5.27 0.24 3.97
C GLU A 229 5.76 -0.45 5.26
N GLU A 230 7.02 -0.89 5.30
CA GLU A 230 7.66 -1.43 6.51
C GLU A 230 8.18 -0.33 7.45
N TYR A 231 7.99 0.95 7.09
CA TYR A 231 8.48 2.08 7.85
C TYR A 231 7.35 3.07 8.15
N TYR A 232 7.52 3.83 9.22
CA TYR A 232 6.62 4.92 9.56
C TYR A 232 7.40 6.16 9.99
N LEU A 233 6.79 7.31 9.72
CA LEU A 233 7.24 8.61 10.18
C LEU A 233 6.63 8.89 11.56
N GLU A 234 7.46 9.15 12.56
CA GLU A 234 7.05 9.62 13.88
C GLU A 234 7.47 11.08 14.08
N VAL A 235 6.50 11.93 14.43
CA VAL A 235 6.71 13.32 14.86
C VAL A 235 6.37 13.41 16.34
N ARG A 236 7.39 13.66 17.15
CA ARG A 236 7.28 13.76 18.60
C ARG A 236 7.52 15.21 19.04
N PRO A 237 6.50 15.92 19.57
CA PRO A 237 6.71 17.23 20.15
C PRO A 237 7.50 17.12 21.46
N LYS A 238 8.41 18.06 21.72
CA LYS A 238 9.27 18.05 22.93
C LYS A 238 8.46 18.18 24.23
N GLN A 239 7.30 18.82 24.17
CA GLN A 239 6.40 18.90 25.31
C GLN A 239 5.58 17.61 25.42
N SER A 240 5.99 16.73 26.34
CA SER A 240 5.53 15.33 26.51
C SER A 240 4.04 15.11 26.80
N ARG A 241 3.21 16.15 26.82
CA ARG A 241 1.75 16.01 26.97
C ARG A 241 1.03 15.79 25.65
N ALA A 242 1.63 16.27 24.56
CA ALA A 242 1.16 15.99 23.22
C ALA A 242 1.82 14.67 22.80
N GLY A 243 1.06 13.57 22.80
CA GLY A 243 1.46 12.30 22.19
C GLY A 243 1.99 12.43 20.75
N ASN A 244 2.51 11.33 20.23
CA ASN A 244 3.25 11.33 18.97
C ASN A 244 2.29 11.25 17.77
N LEU A 245 2.59 11.98 16.70
CA LEU A 245 1.96 11.77 15.40
C LEU A 245 2.72 10.69 14.66
N ARG A 246 2.01 9.71 14.09
CA ARG A 246 2.60 8.60 13.37
C ARG A 246 1.85 8.33 12.08
N GLY A 247 2.56 7.97 11.02
CA GLY A 247 1.99 7.60 9.73
C GLY A 247 2.93 6.68 8.96
N THR A 248 2.39 5.60 8.40
CA THR A 248 3.14 4.68 7.53
C THR A 248 3.67 5.45 6.32
N LEU A 249 4.89 5.17 5.89
CA LEU A 249 5.41 5.73 4.65
C LEU A 249 4.82 4.94 3.48
N GLY A 250 4.36 5.65 2.46
CA GLY A 250 3.87 5.05 1.23
C GLY A 250 4.22 5.91 0.03
N ALA A 251 4.27 5.31 -1.16
CA ALA A 251 4.34 6.09 -2.41
C ALA A 251 3.02 6.81 -2.72
N THR A 252 1.92 6.32 -2.13
CA THR A 252 0.56 6.82 -2.31
C THR A 252 -0.15 6.94 -0.95
N ALA A 253 -1.19 7.75 -0.92
CA ALA A 253 -2.12 7.95 0.17
C ALA A 253 -3.55 7.68 -0.34
N ALA A 254 -4.41 7.08 0.47
CA ALA A 254 -5.77 6.71 0.10
C ALA A 254 -6.80 7.40 1.01
N LEU A 255 -7.66 8.22 0.41
CA LEU A 255 -8.78 8.87 1.08
C LEU A 255 -10.11 8.31 0.59
N MET A 256 -11.09 8.26 1.49
CA MET A 256 -12.40 7.67 1.18
C MET A 256 -13.52 8.61 1.65
N ALA A 257 -14.52 8.84 0.81
CA ALA A 257 -15.70 9.63 1.15
C ALA A 257 -16.97 8.84 0.86
N LYS A 258 -17.82 8.68 1.87
CA LYS A 258 -19.18 8.19 1.69
C LYS A 258 -20.07 9.37 1.32
N VAL A 259 -20.52 9.42 0.07
CA VAL A 259 -21.37 10.49 -0.44
C VAL A 259 -22.84 10.11 -0.31
N SER A 260 -23.68 11.07 0.09
CA SER A 260 -25.14 10.84 0.20
C SER A 260 -25.94 12.07 -0.21
N SER A 261 -27.21 11.86 -0.58
CA SER A 261 -28.15 12.95 -0.89
C SER A 261 -28.69 13.66 0.37
N ILE A 262 -28.53 13.05 1.55
CA ILE A 262 -29.21 13.45 2.79
C ILE A 262 -28.49 14.63 3.50
N GLY A 263 -27.23 14.89 3.16
CA GLY A 263 -26.37 15.76 3.98
C GLY A 263 -26.73 17.25 4.02
N CYS A 264 -27.35 17.81 2.95
CA CYS A 264 -27.40 19.27 2.79
C CYS A 264 -28.79 19.86 2.54
N ALA A 265 -29.85 19.05 2.50
CA ALA A 265 -31.21 19.58 2.42
C ALA A 265 -31.71 19.93 3.83
N PRO A 266 -32.27 21.14 4.07
CA PRO A 266 -33.03 21.38 5.28
C PRO A 266 -34.20 20.38 5.34
N PRO A 267 -34.57 19.84 6.52
CA PRO A 267 -35.59 18.80 6.68
C PRO A 267 -37.03 19.28 6.41
N SER A 268 -37.26 20.07 5.36
CA SER A 268 -38.51 20.79 5.14
C SER A 268 -39.21 20.42 3.83
N SER A 269 -40.49 20.08 4.02
CA SER A 269 -41.60 19.97 3.06
C SER A 269 -41.74 18.63 2.33
N SER A 270 -42.94 18.08 2.45
CA SER A 270 -43.29 16.67 2.49
C SER A 270 -43.79 16.07 1.18
N ASP A 271 -43.46 16.62 0.01
CA ASP A 271 -44.18 16.22 -1.23
C ASP A 271 -43.39 16.24 -2.54
N SER A 272 -42.06 16.31 -2.52
CA SER A 272 -41.29 15.98 -3.73
C SER A 272 -40.85 14.52 -3.66
N GLY A 273 -41.08 13.73 -4.71
CA GLY A 273 -40.62 12.34 -4.84
C GLY A 273 -39.09 12.26 -4.92
N GLU A 274 -38.44 12.76 -3.88
CA GLU A 274 -37.03 13.03 -3.77
C GLU A 274 -36.30 11.69 -3.60
N LEU A 275 -35.18 11.56 -4.32
CA LEU A 275 -34.30 10.39 -4.33
C LEU A 275 -33.55 10.25 -2.98
N THR A 276 -34.33 10.08 -1.93
CA THR A 276 -33.87 9.83 -0.57
C THR A 276 -33.25 8.44 -0.53
N GLY A 277 -32.06 8.34 0.09
CA GLY A 277 -31.35 7.07 0.24
C GLY A 277 -30.33 6.74 -0.85
N LEU A 278 -30.09 7.63 -1.83
CA LEU A 278 -28.92 7.47 -2.70
C LEU A 278 -27.64 7.65 -1.88
N THR A 279 -26.85 6.58 -1.84
CA THR A 279 -25.52 6.57 -1.23
C THR A 279 -24.53 6.09 -2.27
N GLY A 280 -23.30 6.60 -2.17
CA GLY A 280 -22.20 6.18 -3.00
C GLY A 280 -20.89 6.33 -2.25
N MET A 281 -19.83 5.84 -2.87
CA MET A 281 -18.47 5.93 -2.36
C MET A 281 -17.59 6.59 -3.41
N VAL A 282 -16.75 7.51 -2.95
CA VAL A 282 -15.64 8.07 -3.71
C VAL A 282 -14.37 7.65 -2.99
N SER A 283 -13.59 6.77 -3.61
CA SER A 283 -12.23 6.49 -3.16
C SER A 283 -11.26 7.29 -4.01
N ILE A 284 -10.27 7.87 -3.35
CA ILE A 284 -9.20 8.63 -3.97
C ILE A 284 -7.87 8.02 -3.53
N VAL A 285 -7.00 7.72 -4.50
CA VAL A 285 -5.61 7.38 -4.26
C VAL A 285 -4.76 8.51 -4.83
N ALA A 286 -4.04 9.22 -3.98
CA ALA A 286 -3.18 10.32 -4.37
C ALA A 286 -1.70 9.93 -4.19
N ASP A 287 -0.90 10.19 -5.22
CA ASP A 287 0.55 10.29 -5.09
C ASP A 287 0.97 11.78 -5.12
N SER A 288 2.26 12.07 -5.11
CA SER A 288 2.76 13.46 -5.12
C SER A 288 2.46 14.26 -6.40
N PHE A 289 1.96 13.60 -7.46
CA PHE A 289 1.78 14.15 -8.79
C PHE A 289 0.37 13.91 -9.36
N ARG A 290 -0.32 12.88 -8.89
CA ARG A 290 -1.58 12.39 -9.44
C ARG A 290 -2.59 12.10 -8.35
N VAL A 291 -3.85 12.25 -8.73
CA VAL A 291 -5.01 11.84 -7.96
C VAL A 291 -5.83 10.92 -8.83
N CYS A 292 -5.83 9.64 -8.48
CA CYS A 292 -6.70 8.64 -9.06
C CYS A 292 -7.95 8.51 -8.21
N TYR A 293 -9.10 8.26 -8.83
CA TYR A 293 -10.35 8.06 -8.13
C TYR A 293 -11.07 6.84 -8.66
N LYS A 294 -11.93 6.27 -7.82
CA LYS A 294 -12.88 5.24 -8.18
C LYS A 294 -14.20 5.48 -7.45
N LEU A 295 -15.29 5.29 -8.17
CA LEU A 295 -16.66 5.45 -7.69
C LEU A 295 -17.26 4.08 -7.40
N GLY A 296 -18.10 4.02 -6.36
CA GLY A 296 -18.75 2.80 -5.89
C GLY A 296 -20.18 3.04 -5.42
N GLY A 297 -21.03 2.02 -5.48
CA GLY A 297 -22.40 2.10 -4.97
C GLY A 297 -23.37 2.94 -5.81
N ILE A 298 -22.97 3.33 -7.02
CA ILE A 298 -23.75 4.19 -7.91
C ILE A 298 -23.97 3.45 -9.22
N ALA A 299 -25.19 3.55 -9.76
CA ALA A 299 -25.52 2.91 -11.02
C ALA A 299 -24.75 3.57 -12.17
N ASN A 300 -24.04 2.77 -12.97
CA ASN A 300 -23.30 3.24 -14.13
C ASN A 300 -24.15 4.16 -15.03
N ASN A 301 -23.53 5.22 -15.56
CA ASN A 301 -24.11 6.19 -16.51
C ASN A 301 -25.10 7.18 -15.90
N THR A 302 -25.21 7.22 -14.58
CA THR A 302 -26.00 8.24 -13.89
C THR A 302 -25.18 9.49 -13.61
N GLU A 303 -23.86 9.40 -13.62
CA GLU A 303 -22.94 10.45 -13.22
C GLU A 303 -22.81 11.53 -14.29
N LYS A 304 -22.68 12.79 -13.86
CA LYS A 304 -22.45 13.95 -14.75
C LYS A 304 -21.16 14.70 -14.43
N GLY A 305 -20.62 14.49 -13.25
CA GLY A 305 -19.32 15.02 -12.85
C GLY A 305 -19.06 14.76 -11.38
N ALA A 306 -17.80 14.76 -11.00
CA ALA A 306 -17.36 14.67 -9.62
C ALA A 306 -16.23 15.66 -9.37
N SER A 307 -16.16 16.18 -8.15
CA SER A 307 -15.10 17.10 -7.73
C SER A 307 -14.72 16.86 -6.27
N VAL A 308 -13.48 17.24 -5.95
CA VAL A 308 -13.05 17.49 -4.59
C VAL A 308 -13.26 18.96 -4.29
N ASN A 309 -13.92 19.25 -3.18
CA ASN A 309 -14.27 20.61 -2.76
C ASN A 309 -13.68 20.87 -1.38
N SER A 310 -13.40 22.13 -1.09
CA SER A 310 -12.97 22.60 0.22
C SER A 310 -14.06 23.45 0.85
N GLY A 311 -14.05 23.52 2.18
CA GLY A 311 -15.02 24.27 2.97
C GLY A 311 -16.10 23.38 3.59
N GLU A 312 -17.13 24.00 4.14
CA GLU A 312 -18.21 23.29 4.81
C GLU A 312 -19.10 22.57 3.78
N MET A 313 -19.31 21.26 3.95
CA MET A 313 -19.97 20.35 2.99
C MET A 313 -21.34 20.85 2.49
N CYS A 314 -22.04 21.67 3.26
CA CYS A 314 -23.36 22.19 2.92
C CYS A 314 -23.44 23.72 2.82
N SER A 315 -22.29 24.41 2.87
CA SER A 315 -22.26 25.84 2.65
C SER A 315 -22.23 26.18 1.15
N GLY A 316 -22.86 27.29 0.79
CA GLY A 316 -22.71 27.92 -0.53
C GLY A 316 -21.29 28.43 -0.78
N ASP A 317 -20.48 28.58 0.27
CA ASP A 317 -19.10 29.09 0.21
C ASP A 317 -18.06 28.01 -0.11
N SER A 318 -18.49 26.79 -0.43
CA SER A 318 -17.57 25.73 -0.86
C SER A 318 -16.93 26.05 -2.21
N SER A 319 -15.65 25.70 -2.36
CA SER A 319 -14.92 25.90 -3.62
C SER A 319 -14.39 24.57 -4.16
N VAL A 320 -14.45 24.40 -5.48
CA VAL A 320 -13.87 23.24 -6.16
C VAL A 320 -12.34 23.35 -6.04
N VAL A 321 -11.73 22.37 -5.37
CA VAL A 321 -10.27 22.25 -5.30
C VAL A 321 -9.75 21.72 -6.64
N PHE A 322 -10.34 20.62 -7.11
CA PHE A 322 -10.12 20.10 -8.45
C PHE A 322 -11.27 19.20 -8.92
N PRO A 323 -11.59 19.19 -10.22
CA PRO A 323 -12.51 18.21 -10.79
C PRO A 323 -11.85 16.83 -10.81
N LEU A 324 -12.62 15.79 -10.49
CA LEU A 324 -12.23 14.39 -10.72
C LEU A 324 -12.57 14.01 -12.17
N PHE A 325 -13.79 14.30 -12.60
CA PHE A 325 -14.26 14.23 -13.98
C PHE A 325 -15.51 15.10 -14.16
N GLY A 326 -15.94 15.28 -15.40
CA GLY A 326 -17.04 16.19 -15.72
C GLY A 326 -16.54 17.62 -15.93
N GLY A 327 -17.25 18.35 -16.78
CA GLY A 327 -16.90 19.68 -17.25
C GLY A 327 -17.49 19.91 -18.64
N ALA A 328 -17.52 21.16 -19.11
CA ALA A 328 -18.01 21.48 -20.45
C ALA A 328 -17.12 20.77 -21.50
N GLY A 329 -17.63 19.66 -22.07
CA GLY A 329 -16.94 18.86 -23.09
C GLY A 329 -16.15 17.65 -22.61
N SER A 330 -16.32 17.18 -21.37
CA SER A 330 -15.63 15.93 -20.94
C SER A 330 -16.20 14.71 -21.65
N ALA A 331 -15.34 13.70 -21.86
CA ALA A 331 -15.74 12.36 -22.27
C ALA A 331 -16.74 11.75 -21.25
N GLU A 332 -17.37 10.65 -21.66
CA GLU A 332 -18.36 9.93 -20.85
C GLU A 332 -17.89 9.70 -19.40
N PRO A 333 -18.82 9.69 -18.43
CA PRO A 333 -18.49 9.46 -17.04
C PRO A 333 -17.73 8.15 -16.89
N GLN A 334 -16.53 8.20 -16.31
CA GLN A 334 -15.77 7.01 -15.98
C GLN A 334 -15.86 6.75 -14.48
N MET A 335 -16.23 5.51 -14.12
CA MET A 335 -16.27 5.03 -12.73
C MET A 335 -14.88 5.01 -12.07
N SER A 336 -13.82 5.18 -12.85
CA SER A 336 -12.46 5.38 -12.37
C SER A 336 -11.70 6.26 -13.33
N GLY A 337 -10.76 7.05 -12.82
CA GLY A 337 -9.89 7.88 -13.64
C GLY A 337 -8.75 8.45 -12.83
N CYS A 338 -7.83 9.14 -13.48
CA CYS A 338 -6.72 9.84 -12.82
C CYS A 338 -6.54 11.24 -13.42
N GLY A 339 -6.22 12.20 -12.55
CA GLY A 339 -5.84 13.55 -12.94
C GLY A 339 -4.54 13.99 -12.27
N THR A 340 -3.97 15.09 -12.74
CA THR A 340 -2.76 15.72 -12.18
C THR A 340 -3.11 17.12 -11.65
N PRO A 341 -3.87 17.23 -10.54
CA PRO A 341 -4.19 18.54 -9.97
C PRO A 341 -2.90 19.22 -9.46
N PRO A 342 -2.94 20.54 -9.20
CA PRO A 342 -1.81 21.25 -8.62
C PRO A 342 -1.31 20.54 -7.36
N ARG A 343 0.01 20.40 -7.23
CA ARG A 343 0.63 19.70 -6.10
C ARG A 343 0.21 20.26 -4.73
N SER A 344 0.03 21.58 -4.64
CA SER A 344 -0.49 22.22 -3.42
C SER A 344 -1.88 21.70 -3.04
N SER A 345 -2.77 21.54 -4.01
CA SER A 345 -4.13 21.02 -3.79
C SER A 345 -4.13 19.57 -3.28
N ILE A 346 -3.21 18.73 -3.79
CA ILE A 346 -3.04 17.37 -3.28
C ILE A 346 -2.61 17.41 -1.82
N PHE A 347 -1.64 18.26 -1.49
CA PHE A 347 -1.13 18.37 -0.13
C PHE A 347 -2.12 18.97 0.84
N ASP A 348 -2.90 19.98 0.44
CA ASP A 348 -3.96 20.55 1.26
C ASP A 348 -5.04 19.49 1.57
N LEU A 349 -5.43 18.71 0.55
CA LEU A 349 -6.37 17.60 0.72
C LEU A 349 -5.84 16.55 1.69
N LEU A 350 -4.60 16.10 1.51
CA LEU A 350 -3.99 15.07 2.36
C LEU A 350 -3.73 15.58 3.78
N ALA A 351 -3.37 16.85 3.95
CA ALA A 351 -3.01 17.45 5.25
C ALA A 351 -4.24 17.72 6.13
N SER A 352 -5.41 17.89 5.51
CA SER A 352 -6.68 18.10 6.22
C SER A 352 -7.85 17.45 5.47
N PRO A 353 -7.92 16.11 5.39
CA PRO A 353 -8.97 15.44 4.62
C PRO A 353 -10.38 15.83 5.08
N SER A 354 -10.55 16.05 6.38
CA SER A 354 -11.83 16.48 6.98
C SER A 354 -12.27 17.90 6.60
N ALA A 355 -11.36 18.73 6.06
CA ALA A 355 -11.69 20.06 5.53
C ALA A 355 -12.12 20.02 4.05
N ALA A 356 -12.05 18.84 3.43
CA ALA A 356 -12.47 18.59 2.07
C ALA A 356 -13.64 17.60 2.02
N PHE A 357 -14.40 17.66 0.93
CA PHE A 357 -15.47 16.72 0.67
C PHE A 357 -15.57 16.40 -0.82
N ALA A 358 -15.96 15.17 -1.12
CA ALA A 358 -16.33 14.76 -2.47
C ALA A 358 -17.72 15.28 -2.77
N SER A 359 -17.90 15.81 -3.98
CA SER A 359 -19.21 16.11 -4.55
C SER A 359 -19.37 15.30 -5.82
N LEU A 360 -20.53 14.68 -5.98
CA LEU A 360 -20.86 13.89 -7.15
C LEU A 360 -22.25 14.29 -7.65
N ASN A 361 -22.31 14.69 -8.91
CA ASN A 361 -23.54 15.05 -9.59
C ASN A 361 -24.08 13.80 -10.31
N VAL A 362 -25.23 13.29 -9.89
CA VAL A 362 -25.89 12.10 -10.45
C VAL A 362 -27.27 12.46 -11.03
N THR A 363 -27.73 11.69 -12.02
CA THR A 363 -29.05 11.81 -12.66
C THR A 363 -29.78 10.48 -12.54
N SER A 364 -31.06 10.50 -12.19
CA SER A 364 -31.76 9.26 -11.84
C SER A 364 -32.10 8.35 -13.02
N ASN A 365 -32.15 8.82 -14.28
CA ASN A 365 -32.74 8.04 -15.38
C ASN A 365 -32.20 8.37 -16.79
N CYS A 366 -30.90 8.64 -16.95
CA CYS A 366 -30.30 9.12 -18.23
C CYS A 366 -30.91 10.43 -18.79
N SER A 367 -31.97 10.97 -18.19
CA SER A 367 -32.56 12.26 -18.55
C SER A 367 -31.71 13.40 -17.98
N ALA A 368 -31.62 14.51 -18.73
CA ALA A 368 -30.75 15.65 -18.42
C ALA A 368 -31.12 16.42 -17.13
N SER A 369 -32.18 16.04 -16.42
CA SER A 369 -32.67 16.73 -15.22
C SER A 369 -33.67 15.84 -14.47
N PRO A 370 -33.74 15.88 -13.12
CA PRO A 370 -32.90 16.66 -12.21
C PRO A 370 -31.54 15.99 -11.92
N VAL A 371 -30.50 16.83 -11.76
CA VAL A 371 -29.20 16.41 -11.24
C VAL A 371 -29.24 16.50 -9.71
N VAL A 372 -29.02 15.40 -9.02
CA VAL A 372 -28.84 15.35 -7.57
C VAL A 372 -27.35 15.43 -7.27
N THR A 373 -26.95 16.31 -6.35
CA THR A 373 -25.57 16.39 -5.88
C THR A 373 -25.44 15.60 -4.58
N LEU A 374 -24.74 14.47 -4.64
CA LEU A 374 -24.31 13.72 -3.46
C LEU A 374 -23.06 14.39 -2.89
N LYS A 375 -22.96 14.49 -1.57
CA LYS A 375 -21.77 15.03 -0.90
C LYS A 375 -21.35 14.15 0.26
N GLY A 376 -20.04 14.10 0.52
CA GLY A 376 -19.45 13.28 1.58
C GLY A 376 -18.07 13.77 1.96
N GLY A 377 -17.82 13.96 3.26
CA GLY A 377 -16.49 14.31 3.78
C GLY A 377 -15.51 13.16 3.59
N PHE A 378 -14.23 13.48 3.39
CA PHE A 378 -13.19 12.45 3.37
C PHE A 378 -12.85 11.99 4.78
N ALA A 379 -12.72 10.67 4.92
CA ALA A 379 -12.17 10.00 6.07
C ALA A 379 -10.89 9.25 5.64
N SER A 380 -9.90 9.26 6.52
CA SER A 380 -8.68 8.47 6.37
C SER A 380 -8.83 7.02 6.87
N LYS A 381 -10.01 6.69 7.43
CA LYS A 381 -10.33 5.38 7.97
C LYS A 381 -11.74 4.98 7.56
N VAL A 382 -11.91 3.71 7.24
CA VAL A 382 -13.21 3.09 7.01
C VAL A 382 -13.35 1.92 7.97
N GLU A 383 -14.46 1.89 8.69
CA GLU A 383 -14.81 0.80 9.59
C GLU A 383 -15.70 -0.19 8.84
N LEU A 384 -15.18 -1.40 8.71
CA LEU A 384 -15.88 -2.55 8.18
C LEU A 384 -16.11 -3.54 9.32
N THR A 385 -17.17 -4.31 9.23
CA THR A 385 -17.45 -5.38 10.18
C THR A 385 -17.90 -6.63 9.45
N THR A 386 -17.73 -7.76 10.12
CA THR A 386 -18.33 -9.01 9.69
C THR A 386 -18.58 -9.92 10.88
N THR A 387 -19.56 -10.79 10.72
CA THR A 387 -19.84 -11.88 11.64
C THR A 387 -19.45 -13.17 10.93
N LEU A 388 -18.57 -13.95 11.56
CA LEU A 388 -18.20 -15.26 11.08
C LEU A 388 -19.20 -16.26 11.61
N GLU A 389 -19.87 -16.91 10.67
CA GLU A 389 -20.68 -18.07 10.94
C GLU A 389 -19.81 -19.32 10.84
N LYS A 390 -20.04 -20.27 11.75
CA LYS A 390 -19.41 -21.59 11.65
C LYS A 390 -19.94 -22.27 10.40
N LYS A 391 -19.07 -22.40 9.40
CA LYS A 391 -19.37 -23.04 8.12
C LYS A 391 -18.13 -23.82 7.74
N ASN A 392 -18.27 -25.07 7.31
CA ASN A 392 -17.13 -25.82 6.76
C ASN A 392 -16.75 -25.22 5.41
N VAL A 393 -15.98 -24.12 5.45
CA VAL A 393 -15.66 -23.29 4.26
C VAL A 393 -14.96 -24.14 3.21
N GLY A 394 -14.08 -25.06 3.64
CA GLY A 394 -13.39 -25.98 2.73
C GLY A 394 -14.33 -26.88 1.93
N ALA A 395 -15.45 -27.33 2.51
CA ALA A 395 -16.44 -28.16 1.83
C ALA A 395 -17.26 -27.32 0.83
N VAL A 396 -17.70 -26.13 1.24
CA VAL A 396 -18.50 -25.21 0.40
C VAL A 396 -17.72 -24.76 -0.82
N LEU A 397 -16.43 -24.41 -0.64
CA LEU A 397 -15.59 -23.96 -1.74
C LEU A 397 -15.19 -25.10 -2.70
N ALA A 398 -15.16 -26.35 -2.20
CA ALA A 398 -14.95 -27.54 -3.02
C ALA A 398 -16.22 -27.99 -3.77
N GLY A 399 -17.34 -27.28 -3.61
CA GLY A 399 -18.62 -27.64 -4.21
C GLY A 399 -19.22 -28.93 -3.63
N ALA A 400 -18.79 -29.34 -2.44
CA ALA A 400 -19.46 -30.42 -1.72
C ALA A 400 -20.83 -29.90 -1.24
N GLU A 401 -21.88 -30.69 -1.46
CA GLU A 401 -23.20 -30.40 -0.91
C GLU A 401 -23.08 -30.31 0.62
N GLU A 402 -23.64 -29.26 1.21
CA GLU A 402 -23.76 -29.18 2.67
C GLU A 402 -24.67 -30.31 3.10
N GLU A 403 -24.13 -31.29 3.83
CA GLU A 403 -24.97 -32.24 4.55
C GLU A 403 -25.84 -31.40 5.50
N SER A 404 -27.14 -31.43 5.26
CA SER A 404 -28.11 -30.70 6.08
C SER A 404 -28.04 -31.28 7.49
N GLU A 405 -27.34 -30.59 8.39
CA GLU A 405 -27.43 -30.87 9.81
C GLU A 405 -28.89 -30.61 10.21
N ASP A 406 -29.59 -31.67 10.64
CA ASP A 406 -30.98 -31.63 11.06
C ASP A 406 -31.23 -30.43 11.99
N GLU A 407 -32.34 -29.71 11.75
CA GLU A 407 -32.73 -28.38 12.27
C GLU A 407 -32.89 -28.26 13.82
N GLN A 408 -32.18 -29.05 14.61
CA GLN A 408 -32.44 -29.18 16.04
C GLN A 408 -31.50 -28.35 16.93
N GLU A 409 -32.18 -27.37 17.53
CA GLU A 409 -31.94 -26.62 18.75
C GLU A 409 -31.22 -25.29 18.59
N ASP A 410 -31.89 -24.25 19.09
CA ASP A 410 -31.50 -22.86 19.34
C ASP A 410 -30.22 -22.74 20.18
N ARG A 411 -29.15 -23.39 19.75
CA ARG A 411 -27.83 -23.30 20.36
C ARG A 411 -27.34 -21.90 20.08
N GLU A 412 -27.35 -21.05 21.10
CA GLU A 412 -26.69 -19.74 21.19
C GLU A 412 -25.53 -19.67 20.19
N ARG A 413 -25.76 -19.16 18.97
CA ARG A 413 -24.80 -19.28 17.88
C ARG A 413 -23.52 -18.61 18.34
N GLY A 414 -22.40 -19.34 18.29
CA GLY A 414 -21.09 -18.87 18.73
C GLY A 414 -20.46 -17.90 17.74
N ASP A 415 -21.24 -16.95 17.26
CA ASP A 415 -20.87 -16.02 16.21
C ASP A 415 -19.67 -15.19 16.66
N THR A 416 -18.71 -15.02 15.75
CA THR A 416 -17.54 -14.19 16.01
C THR A 416 -17.64 -12.90 15.23
N LYS A 417 -17.59 -11.78 15.93
CA LYS A 417 -17.50 -10.46 15.31
C LYS A 417 -16.04 -10.10 15.05
N ILE A 418 -15.75 -9.66 13.82
CA ILE A 418 -14.50 -9.02 13.45
C ILE A 418 -14.80 -7.63 12.94
N ASP A 419 -14.26 -6.64 13.65
CA ASP A 419 -14.24 -5.25 13.21
C ASP A 419 -12.89 -4.97 12.55
N LEU A 420 -12.91 -4.46 11.33
CA LEU A 420 -11.75 -4.11 10.53
C LEU A 420 -11.76 -2.61 10.24
N VAL A 421 -10.79 -1.89 10.80
CA VAL A 421 -10.53 -0.50 10.46
C VAL A 421 -9.45 -0.47 9.40
N ILE A 422 -9.85 -0.22 8.15
CA ILE A 422 -8.90 -0.02 7.05
C ILE A 422 -8.50 1.45 6.98
N GLY A 423 -7.21 1.69 6.87
CA GLY A 423 -6.60 3.00 6.68
C GLY A 423 -5.45 2.89 5.69
N GLU A 424 -4.72 3.95 5.46
CA GLU A 424 -3.67 3.95 4.44
C GLU A 424 -2.54 2.97 4.72
N GLY A 425 -2.31 2.05 3.79
CA GLY A 425 -1.26 1.05 3.91
C GLY A 425 -1.52 -0.04 4.95
N TYR A 426 -2.66 -0.05 5.65
CA TYR A 426 -2.91 -1.04 6.70
C TYR A 426 -4.40 -1.36 6.95
N GLY A 427 -4.64 -2.54 7.53
CA GLY A 427 -5.92 -2.94 8.12
C GLY A 427 -5.73 -3.38 9.57
N CYS A 428 -6.37 -2.68 10.50
CA CYS A 428 -6.37 -3.05 11.91
C CYS A 428 -7.65 -3.80 12.27
N TYR A 429 -7.52 -4.96 12.92
CA TYR A 429 -8.66 -5.76 13.32
C TYR A 429 -8.86 -5.75 14.83
N SER A 430 -10.12 -5.88 15.24
CA SER A 430 -10.54 -6.25 16.58
C SER A 430 -11.41 -7.50 16.48
N PHE A 431 -11.13 -8.46 17.34
CA PHE A 431 -11.66 -9.81 17.30
C PHE A 431 -12.35 -10.13 18.62
N THR A 432 -13.64 -10.43 18.54
CA THR A 432 -14.43 -10.91 19.68
C THR A 432 -14.78 -12.39 19.44
N PRO A 433 -13.99 -13.34 19.99
CA PRO A 433 -14.22 -14.77 19.77
C PRO A 433 -15.58 -15.20 20.30
N GLY A 434 -16.38 -15.80 19.43
CA GLY A 434 -17.51 -16.63 19.84
C GLY A 434 -17.03 -17.97 20.40
N LYS A 435 -17.95 -18.72 21.02
CA LYS A 435 -17.62 -20.02 21.67
C LYS A 435 -17.00 -21.05 20.71
N ASP A 436 -17.36 -21.00 19.43
CA ASP A 436 -16.91 -21.94 18.39
C ASP A 436 -15.52 -21.58 17.82
N PHE A 437 -14.95 -20.44 18.23
CA PHE A 437 -13.71 -19.89 17.67
C PHE A 437 -12.68 -19.53 18.75
N GLN A 438 -12.80 -20.09 19.96
CA GLN A 438 -11.82 -19.86 21.04
C GLN A 438 -10.43 -20.43 20.73
N ASP A 439 -10.37 -21.43 19.85
CA ASP A 439 -9.16 -22.10 19.37
C ASP A 439 -8.78 -21.66 17.95
N ALA A 440 -9.15 -20.44 17.54
CA ALA A 440 -8.76 -19.87 16.26
C ALA A 440 -7.22 -19.85 16.13
N THR A 441 -6.70 -20.46 15.06
CA THR A 441 -5.27 -20.60 14.78
C THR A 441 -4.77 -19.64 13.72
N THR A 442 -5.63 -19.27 12.77
CA THR A 442 -5.27 -18.36 11.68
C THR A 442 -6.51 -17.63 11.19
N VAL A 443 -6.35 -16.36 10.84
CA VAL A 443 -7.39 -15.57 10.18
C VAL A 443 -6.84 -14.91 8.94
N TYR A 444 -7.57 -15.04 7.84
CA TYR A 444 -7.21 -14.47 6.55
C TYR A 444 -8.26 -13.48 6.07
N LEU A 445 -7.79 -12.37 5.53
CA LEU A 445 -8.57 -11.45 4.71
C LEU A 445 -8.43 -11.87 3.24
N ARG A 446 -9.55 -12.01 2.55
CA ARG A 446 -9.61 -12.53 1.17
C ARG A 446 -10.47 -11.68 0.24
N GLU A 447 -10.14 -11.68 -1.05
CA GLU A 447 -10.95 -11.06 -2.10
C GLU A 447 -11.92 -12.07 -2.70
N GLY A 448 -13.21 -11.99 -2.39
CA GLY A 448 -14.22 -12.78 -3.07
C GLY A 448 -15.63 -12.43 -2.63
N LYS A 449 -16.56 -12.52 -3.56
CA LYS A 449 -18.00 -12.46 -3.28
C LYS A 449 -18.44 -13.67 -2.47
N GLU A 450 -19.64 -13.58 -1.91
CA GLU A 450 -20.29 -14.67 -1.21
C GLU A 450 -20.20 -15.99 -2.00
N ASN A 451 -19.87 -17.08 -1.30
CA ASN A 451 -19.71 -18.43 -1.85
C ASN A 451 -18.64 -18.57 -2.96
N THR A 452 -17.77 -17.59 -3.17
CA THR A 452 -16.64 -17.67 -4.11
C THR A 452 -15.33 -17.75 -3.33
N GLN A 453 -14.42 -18.65 -3.74
CA GLN A 453 -13.08 -18.70 -3.20
C GLN A 453 -12.24 -17.57 -3.79
N GLY A 454 -11.69 -16.75 -2.90
CA GLY A 454 -10.87 -15.60 -3.20
C GLY A 454 -9.39 -15.79 -2.93
N ASP A 455 -8.55 -14.93 -3.51
CA ASP A 455 -7.13 -14.85 -3.15
C ASP A 455 -6.95 -14.33 -1.72
N VAL A 456 -5.86 -14.74 -1.08
CA VAL A 456 -5.47 -14.24 0.25
C VAL A 456 -4.79 -12.89 0.08
N LEU A 457 -5.39 -11.85 0.63
CA LEU A 457 -4.85 -10.49 0.59
C LEU A 457 -3.92 -10.24 1.79
N ALA A 458 -4.33 -10.71 2.97
CA ALA A 458 -3.52 -10.60 4.17
C ALA A 458 -3.85 -11.72 5.16
N MET A 459 -2.86 -12.05 5.98
CA MET A 459 -3.01 -12.92 7.15
C MET A 459 -3.09 -12.03 8.39
N LEU A 460 -4.28 -11.93 9.01
CA LEU A 460 -4.50 -11.05 10.16
C LEU A 460 -3.71 -11.51 11.39
N PHE A 461 -3.68 -12.82 11.64
CA PHE A 461 -2.77 -13.45 12.60
C PHE A 461 -2.58 -14.94 12.29
N SER A 462 -1.54 -15.56 12.85
CA SER A 462 -1.25 -16.99 12.72
C SER A 462 -0.49 -17.56 13.92
N GLY A 463 -0.87 -18.77 14.35
CA GLY A 463 -0.09 -19.62 15.25
C GLY A 463 -0.18 -19.28 16.74
N GLU A 464 -1.00 -18.30 17.12
CA GLU A 464 -1.16 -17.85 18.50
C GLU A 464 -2.40 -18.46 19.15
N VAL A 465 -2.22 -19.08 20.32
CA VAL A 465 -3.31 -19.61 21.16
C VAL A 465 -3.07 -19.17 22.62
N PRO A 466 -3.95 -18.34 23.20
CA PRO A 466 -5.18 -17.80 22.63
C PRO A 466 -4.90 -16.81 21.48
N PRO A 467 -5.81 -16.67 20.50
CA PRO A 467 -5.65 -15.75 19.39
C PRO A 467 -5.57 -14.29 19.88
N PRO A 468 -4.76 -13.44 19.23
CA PRO A 468 -4.69 -12.03 19.56
C PRO A 468 -6.03 -11.37 19.25
N LYS A 469 -6.57 -10.64 20.23
CA LYS A 469 -7.85 -9.94 20.09
C LYS A 469 -7.78 -8.70 19.22
N THR A 470 -6.58 -8.18 18.98
CA THR A 470 -6.35 -6.98 18.19
C THR A 470 -5.02 -7.09 17.47
N GLY A 471 -4.91 -6.52 16.29
CA GLY A 471 -3.66 -6.43 15.54
C GLY A 471 -3.82 -5.55 14.30
N CYS A 472 -2.72 -5.30 13.61
CA CYS A 472 -2.73 -4.58 12.33
C CYS A 472 -1.84 -5.30 11.34
N VAL A 473 -2.22 -5.26 10.06
CA VAL A 473 -1.46 -5.82 8.96
C VAL A 473 -1.28 -4.77 7.87
N ALA A 474 -0.18 -4.85 7.12
CA ALA A 474 -0.02 -4.04 5.93
C ALA A 474 -1.04 -4.45 4.86
N LEU A 475 -1.55 -3.48 4.10
CA LEU A 475 -2.47 -3.67 2.99
C LEU A 475 -2.15 -2.67 1.88
N ASP A 476 -2.25 -3.09 0.63
CA ASP A 476 -2.08 -2.19 -0.50
C ASP A 476 -3.21 -1.16 -0.55
N ASN A 477 -2.86 0.10 -0.86
CA ASN A 477 -3.83 1.20 -0.96
C ASN A 477 -4.91 0.94 -2.02
N ASP A 478 -4.58 0.24 -3.11
CA ASP A 478 -5.54 -0.14 -4.14
C ASP A 478 -6.57 -1.16 -3.61
N ILE A 479 -6.12 -2.11 -2.78
CA ILE A 479 -6.99 -3.07 -2.10
C ILE A 479 -7.90 -2.35 -1.11
N ILE A 480 -7.36 -1.44 -0.30
CA ILE A 480 -8.13 -0.63 0.67
C ILE A 480 -9.21 0.17 -0.05
N ALA A 481 -8.84 0.87 -1.13
CA ALA A 481 -9.75 1.63 -1.97
C ALA A 481 -10.88 0.75 -2.54
N ALA A 482 -10.52 -0.40 -3.11
CA ALA A 482 -11.47 -1.34 -3.69
C ALA A 482 -12.39 -1.97 -2.62
N MET A 483 -11.86 -2.27 -1.44
CA MET A 483 -12.59 -2.82 -0.30
C MET A 483 -13.59 -1.82 0.28
N ALA A 484 -13.22 -0.55 0.39
CA ALA A 484 -14.19 0.47 0.75
C ALA A 484 -15.27 0.61 -0.31
N ILE A 485 -14.93 0.62 -1.59
CA ILE A 485 -15.95 0.73 -2.65
C ILE A 485 -16.97 -0.41 -2.62
N ASN A 486 -16.52 -1.64 -2.36
CA ASN A 486 -17.40 -2.81 -2.37
C ASN A 486 -16.97 -3.84 -1.32
N PRO A 487 -17.27 -3.62 -0.02
CA PRO A 487 -16.83 -4.52 1.04
C PRO A 487 -17.43 -5.92 0.88
N ALA A 488 -18.62 -6.03 0.27
CA ALA A 488 -19.26 -7.32 -0.03
C ALA A 488 -18.53 -8.18 -1.07
N SER A 489 -17.43 -7.68 -1.68
CA SER A 489 -16.50 -8.47 -2.48
C SER A 489 -15.29 -8.96 -1.69
N TYR A 490 -15.26 -8.76 -0.38
CA TYR A 490 -14.16 -9.16 0.50
C TYR A 490 -14.69 -9.86 1.74
N TYR A 491 -13.97 -10.87 2.20
CA TYR A 491 -14.42 -11.71 3.30
C TYR A 491 -13.26 -12.09 4.21
N VAL A 492 -13.61 -12.44 5.45
CA VAL A 492 -12.68 -12.99 6.42
C VAL A 492 -12.96 -14.48 6.56
N THR A 493 -11.89 -15.28 6.57
CA THR A 493 -11.95 -16.71 6.91
C THR A 493 -11.12 -16.99 8.13
N MET A 494 -11.57 -17.96 8.92
CA MET A 494 -10.90 -18.39 10.13
C MET A 494 -10.63 -19.89 10.10
N ASN A 495 -9.45 -20.28 10.53
CA ASN A 495 -9.10 -21.65 10.83
C ASN A 495 -9.09 -21.84 12.34
N THR A 496 -9.51 -23.01 12.80
CA THR A 496 -9.42 -23.45 14.21
C THR A 496 -8.55 -24.70 14.30
N LEU A 497 -8.26 -25.19 15.51
CA LEU A 497 -7.55 -26.47 15.66
C LEU A 497 -8.37 -27.65 15.10
N GLN A 498 -9.70 -27.60 15.26
CA GLN A 498 -10.62 -28.64 14.77
C GLN A 498 -10.88 -28.54 13.26
N SER A 499 -10.83 -27.34 12.69
CA SER A 499 -11.10 -27.07 11.28
C SER A 499 -9.96 -26.27 10.66
N PRO A 500 -8.81 -26.91 10.38
CA PRO A 500 -7.61 -26.24 9.86
C PRO A 500 -7.76 -25.71 8.43
N THR A 501 -8.83 -26.11 7.72
CA THR A 501 -9.12 -25.71 6.33
C THR A 501 -10.29 -24.74 6.22
N GLY A 502 -10.67 -24.06 7.31
CA GLY A 502 -11.71 -23.04 7.32
C GLY A 502 -12.91 -23.42 8.19
N ALA A 503 -12.90 -22.96 9.43
CA ALA A 503 -13.94 -23.10 10.43
C ALA A 503 -15.10 -22.11 10.26
N GLY A 504 -14.84 -20.96 9.65
CA GLY A 504 -15.86 -19.92 9.47
C GLY A 504 -15.52 -18.90 8.40
N ARG A 505 -16.57 -18.25 7.92
CA ARG A 505 -16.51 -17.20 6.91
C ARG A 505 -17.47 -16.08 7.27
N GLY A 506 -17.03 -14.84 7.09
CA GLY A 506 -17.87 -13.65 7.21
C GLY A 506 -17.61 -12.68 6.06
N GLN A 507 -18.66 -12.23 5.37
CA GLN A 507 -18.56 -11.22 4.33
C GLN A 507 -18.47 -9.82 4.95
N LEU A 508 -17.52 -9.00 4.50
CA LEU A 508 -17.38 -7.63 5.01
C LEU A 508 -18.55 -6.76 4.57
N HIS A 509 -18.97 -5.88 5.47
CA HIS A 509 -19.91 -4.80 5.22
C HIS A 509 -19.51 -3.58 6.06
N TYR A 510 -20.11 -2.43 5.79
CA TYR A 510 -19.93 -1.26 6.63
C TYR A 510 -20.50 -1.49 8.03
N ALA A 511 -19.76 -1.05 9.06
CA ALA A 511 -20.19 -1.14 10.45
C ALA A 511 -21.41 -0.26 10.78
#